data_AF-R9J8A5-F1
#
_entry.id   AF-R9J8A5-F1
#
_cell.length_a   1.000
_cell.length_b   1.000
_cell.length_c   1.000
_cell.angle_alpha   90.00
_cell.angle_beta   90.00
_cell.angle_gamma   90.00
#
_symmetry.space_group_name_H-M   'P 1'
#
loop_
_entity.id
_entity.type
_entity.pdbx_description
1 polymer ?
#
loop_
_entity_poly.entity_id
_entity_poly.type
_entity_poly.pdbx_seq_one_letter_code
_entity_poly.pdbx_strand_id
1 'polypeptide(L)'
;SLAPRNDRFSLGRFVRDVAVGAVMGGLASVAFYGADKSVAALRNSVQRQIRKPVFEGSLSLVFGDDDAIRDAKKIAPPTTRDEFIVISHGEPYGIIINGKVEKAWEVAIKIRRSKEFIGGHQIIKLYSCETGKESDGFAQQLADILGVMVMAPYKKVYVLGNKFFVGYMYKNMTTGLYAWDSGEWHEFYPNVKVFRHKSR
;
A
#
# COMPACT_ATOMS: atom_id res chain seq x y z
N SER A 1 -19.32 -33.45 26.56
CA SER A 1 -18.78 -34.07 25.34
C SER A 1 -19.37 -33.39 24.12
N LEU A 2 -18.49 -32.90 23.24
CA LEU A 2 -18.60 -32.69 21.77
C LEU A 2 -19.76 -31.87 21.15
N ALA A 3 -19.37 -30.80 20.45
CA ALA A 3 -20.08 -30.21 19.29
C ALA A 3 -19.84 -31.08 18.02
N PRO A 4 -20.53 -30.90 16.86
CA PRO A 4 -20.36 -29.71 16.00
C PRO A 4 -21.55 -29.23 15.10
N ARG A 5 -21.49 -27.91 14.78
CA ARG A 5 -21.80 -27.14 13.55
C ARG A 5 -22.98 -27.48 12.61
N ASN A 6 -23.80 -26.46 12.30
CA ASN A 6 -24.07 -25.98 10.93
C ASN A 6 -24.91 -24.67 10.92
N ASP A 7 -24.27 -23.51 10.71
CA ASP A 7 -24.97 -22.26 10.36
C ASP A 7 -24.50 -21.78 8.98
N ARG A 8 -25.42 -21.84 8.02
CA ARG A 8 -25.24 -21.42 6.62
C ARG A 8 -25.39 -19.90 6.52
N PHE A 9 -24.43 -19.25 5.88
CA PHE A 9 -24.47 -17.84 5.51
C PHE A 9 -25.69 -17.55 4.62
N SER A 10 -26.53 -16.58 5.02
CA SER A 10 -27.67 -16.10 4.24
C SER A 10 -27.44 -14.67 3.78
N LEU A 11 -27.41 -14.46 2.46
CA LEU A 11 -27.27 -13.16 1.80
C LEU A 11 -28.31 -12.12 2.25
N GLY A 12 -29.46 -12.57 2.76
CA GLY A 12 -30.57 -11.70 3.18
C GLY A 12 -30.31 -10.90 4.45
N ARG A 13 -29.39 -11.32 5.34
CA ARG A 13 -28.96 -10.48 6.49
C ARG A 13 -27.93 -9.43 6.09
N PHE A 14 -27.07 -9.73 5.13
CA PHE A 14 -26.05 -8.80 4.64
C PHE A 14 -26.67 -7.54 4.00
N VAL A 15 -27.75 -7.68 3.22
CA VAL A 15 -28.43 -6.53 2.60
C VAL A 15 -29.16 -5.68 3.65
N ARG A 16 -29.70 -6.30 4.71
CA ARG A 16 -30.37 -5.58 5.80
C ARG A 16 -29.38 -4.76 6.64
N ASP A 17 -28.18 -5.28 6.90
CA ASP A 17 -27.16 -4.56 7.67
C ASP A 17 -26.53 -3.40 6.89
N VAL A 18 -26.40 -3.52 5.56
CA VAL A 18 -25.96 -2.41 4.68
C VAL A 18 -27.01 -1.28 4.62
N ALA A 19 -28.30 -1.61 4.64
CA ALA A 19 -29.36 -0.60 4.62
C ALA A 19 -29.49 0.17 5.95
N VAL A 20 -29.22 -0.47 7.09
CA VAL A 20 -29.24 0.18 8.40
C VAL A 20 -27.97 1.01 8.67
N GLY A 21 -26.83 0.62 8.08
CA GLY A 21 -25.55 1.34 8.22
C GLY A 21 -25.40 2.58 7.32
N ALA A 22 -26.28 2.79 6.34
CA ALA A 22 -26.16 3.84 5.33
C ALA A 22 -26.66 5.24 5.76
N VAL A 23 -27.08 5.46 7.02
CA VAL A 23 -27.69 6.74 7.46
C VAL A 23 -26.87 7.54 8.49
N MET A 24 -25.68 7.11 8.91
CA MET A 24 -24.89 7.94 9.86
C MET A 24 -23.45 8.22 9.45
N GLY A 25 -23.27 9.24 8.60
CA GLY A 25 -22.08 10.08 8.72
C GLY A 25 -21.42 10.52 7.43
N GLY A 26 -22.13 11.28 6.60
CA GLY A 26 -21.51 12.14 5.60
C GLY A 26 -21.41 13.59 6.08
N LEU A 27 -20.20 14.14 6.03
CA LEU A 27 -19.82 15.57 5.88
C LEU A 27 -19.87 16.53 7.10
N ALA A 28 -18.84 17.41 7.11
CA ALA A 28 -18.41 18.42 8.09
C ALA A 28 -19.49 19.45 8.51
N SER A 29 -19.44 20.11 9.68
CA SER A 29 -18.58 21.28 9.96
C SER A 29 -18.81 21.79 11.39
N VAL A 30 -17.74 22.30 11.98
CA VAL A 30 -17.65 22.99 13.28
C VAL A 30 -18.43 24.30 13.33
N ALA A 31 -19.09 24.58 14.46
CA ALA A 31 -19.25 25.93 14.98
C ALA A 31 -19.25 25.89 16.51
N PHE A 32 -18.11 26.15 17.16
CA PHE A 32 -18.09 26.63 18.56
C PHE A 32 -16.94 27.61 18.79
N TYR A 33 -17.34 28.85 19.09
CA TYR A 33 -16.52 29.96 19.55
C TYR A 33 -16.46 29.92 21.08
N GLY A 34 -15.25 30.06 21.66
CA GLY A 34 -15.01 30.53 23.03
C GLY A 34 -15.09 29.52 24.18
N ALA A 35 -13.95 29.25 24.83
CA ALA A 35 -13.75 29.19 26.29
C ALA A 35 -12.48 28.38 26.66
N ASP A 36 -11.44 29.12 27.08
CA ASP A 36 -10.40 28.81 28.06
C ASP A 36 -9.59 27.48 28.11
N LYS A 37 -8.48 27.55 28.85
CA LYS A 37 -7.29 26.66 28.87
C LYS A 37 -7.50 25.14 28.91
N SER A 38 -8.69 24.61 29.18
CA SER A 38 -9.02 23.19 29.03
C SER A 38 -9.10 22.75 27.56
N VAL A 39 -9.42 23.67 26.64
CA VAL A 39 -9.44 23.41 25.20
C VAL A 39 -8.03 23.20 24.65
N ALA A 40 -6.97 23.74 25.24
CA ALA A 40 -5.60 23.46 24.78
C ALA A 40 -5.17 22.02 25.07
N ALA A 41 -5.57 21.47 26.23
CA ALA A 41 -5.32 20.07 26.57
C ALA A 41 -6.19 19.12 25.74
N LEU A 42 -7.46 19.46 25.52
CA LEU A 42 -8.33 18.71 24.62
C LEU A 42 -7.86 18.81 23.17
N ARG A 43 -7.41 19.99 22.72
CA ARG A 43 -6.84 20.22 21.38
C ARG A 43 -5.55 19.44 21.22
N ASN A 44 -4.67 19.34 22.21
CA ASN A 44 -3.47 18.50 22.13
C ASN A 44 -3.78 16.99 22.19
N SER A 45 -4.80 16.56 22.94
CA SER A 45 -5.24 15.15 23.00
C SER A 45 -5.94 14.73 21.70
N VAL A 46 -6.85 15.58 21.20
CA VAL A 46 -7.55 15.42 19.93
C VAL A 46 -6.62 15.67 18.74
N GLN A 47 -5.58 16.49 18.82
CA GLN A 47 -4.57 16.63 17.75
C GLN A 47 -3.58 15.47 17.74
N ARG A 48 -3.44 14.74 18.86
CA ARG A 48 -2.74 13.44 18.91
C ARG A 48 -3.63 12.27 18.46
N GLN A 49 -4.94 12.29 18.71
CA GLN A 49 -5.87 11.20 18.36
C GLN A 49 -6.66 11.40 17.06
N ILE A 50 -6.82 12.64 16.61
CA ILE A 50 -7.34 13.07 15.31
C ILE A 50 -6.21 13.90 14.66
N ARG A 51 -5.16 13.21 14.24
CA ARG A 51 -4.40 13.70 13.10
C ARG A 51 -5.40 13.75 11.96
N LYS A 52 -5.84 14.98 11.61
CA LYS A 52 -6.66 15.25 10.43
C LYS A 52 -6.23 14.31 9.31
N PRO A 53 -7.12 13.53 8.68
CA PRO A 53 -6.76 12.88 7.45
C PRO A 53 -6.34 14.00 6.51
N VAL A 54 -5.10 13.98 6.05
CA VAL A 54 -4.61 14.89 5.02
C VAL A 54 -5.34 14.47 3.76
N PHE A 55 -6.57 14.97 3.60
CA PHE A 55 -7.33 14.97 2.36
C PHE A 55 -6.74 16.06 1.47
N GLU A 56 -5.50 15.84 1.05
CA GLU A 56 -4.83 16.48 -0.09
C GLU A 56 -3.55 15.69 -0.38
N GLY A 57 -3.70 14.62 -1.18
CA GLY A 57 -2.61 13.74 -1.58
C GLY A 57 -2.18 12.75 -0.49
N SER A 58 -2.48 11.46 -0.69
CA SER A 58 -1.64 10.43 -0.09
C SER A 58 -0.19 10.74 -0.50
N LEU A 59 0.71 10.94 0.48
CA LEU A 59 2.15 11.15 0.25
C LEU A 59 2.84 9.84 -0.17
N SER A 60 2.17 9.09 -1.04
CA SER A 60 2.67 7.92 -1.72
C SER A 60 3.46 8.42 -2.94
N LEU A 61 4.61 7.80 -3.22
CA LEU A 61 5.31 8.06 -4.49
C LEU A 61 4.51 7.40 -5.61
N VAL A 62 3.75 8.21 -6.34
CA VAL A 62 2.93 7.76 -7.47
C VAL A 62 3.63 8.13 -8.78
N PHE A 63 3.87 7.13 -9.62
CA PHE A 63 4.44 7.29 -10.95
C PHE A 63 3.45 6.79 -12.01
N GLY A 64 2.98 7.70 -12.87
CA GLY A 64 1.95 7.43 -13.88
C GLY A 64 0.62 8.12 -13.55
N ASP A 65 -0.27 8.15 -14.54
CA ASP A 65 -1.60 8.78 -14.43
C ASP A 65 -2.66 8.12 -15.32
N ASP A 66 -2.42 6.88 -15.77
CA ASP A 66 -3.47 6.08 -16.42
C ASP A 66 -4.48 5.54 -15.40
N ASP A 67 -5.57 4.97 -15.90
CA ASP A 67 -6.71 4.52 -15.10
C ASP A 67 -6.31 3.54 -13.98
N ALA A 68 -5.38 2.62 -14.25
CA ALA A 68 -4.92 1.66 -13.24
C ALA A 68 -4.18 2.36 -12.09
N ILE A 69 -3.31 3.32 -12.41
CA ILE A 69 -2.59 4.12 -11.40
C ILE A 69 -3.55 5.02 -10.63
N ARG A 70 -4.51 5.65 -11.31
CA ARG A 70 -5.53 6.49 -10.67
C ARG A 70 -6.39 5.68 -9.71
N ASP A 71 -6.79 4.48 -10.08
CA ASP A 71 -7.61 3.62 -9.22
C ASP A 71 -6.81 3.08 -8.04
N ALA A 72 -5.55 2.67 -8.26
CA ALA A 72 -4.67 2.28 -7.17
C ALA A 72 -4.45 3.44 -6.18
N LYS A 73 -4.20 4.65 -6.67
CA LYS A 73 -4.03 5.85 -5.83
C LYS A 73 -5.25 6.16 -4.96
N LYS A 74 -6.46 5.95 -5.47
CA LYS A 74 -7.72 6.21 -4.71
C LYS A 74 -7.85 5.31 -3.49
N ILE A 75 -7.41 4.05 -3.59
CA ILE A 75 -7.66 3.04 -2.56
C ILE A 75 -6.42 2.68 -1.74
N ALA A 76 -5.22 3.06 -2.20
CA ALA A 76 -3.99 2.83 -1.48
C ALA A 76 -4.01 3.56 -0.12
N PRO A 77 -3.50 2.90 0.95
CA PRO A 77 -3.29 3.60 2.20
C PRO A 77 -2.26 4.74 2.00
N PRO A 78 -2.31 5.78 2.83
CA PRO A 78 -1.27 6.81 2.83
C PRO A 78 0.04 6.24 3.37
N THR A 79 1.16 6.82 2.95
CA THR A 79 2.45 6.63 3.64
C THR A 79 2.35 7.01 5.12
N THR A 80 2.92 6.18 5.98
CA THR A 80 2.99 6.34 7.43
C THR A 80 4.44 6.21 7.91
N ARG A 81 4.66 6.20 9.24
CA ARG A 81 6.00 5.93 9.80
C ARG A 81 6.41 4.46 9.65
N ASP A 82 5.44 3.57 9.47
CA ASP A 82 5.66 2.13 9.42
C ASP A 82 5.70 1.63 7.98
N GLU A 83 4.92 2.22 7.08
CA GLU A 83 4.86 1.87 5.66
C GLU A 83 5.07 3.09 4.76
N PHE A 84 5.98 2.99 3.80
CA PHE A 84 6.19 3.94 2.72
C PHE A 84 5.64 3.37 1.42
N ILE A 85 4.65 4.06 0.83
CA ILE A 85 3.86 3.52 -0.27
C ILE A 85 4.39 4.02 -1.62
N VAL A 86 4.65 3.09 -2.53
CA VAL A 86 5.02 3.37 -3.93
C VAL A 86 3.96 2.76 -4.85
N ILE A 87 3.45 3.55 -5.79
CA ILE A 87 2.45 3.14 -6.78
C ILE A 87 3.01 3.43 -8.17
N SER A 88 3.14 2.40 -9.00
CA SER A 88 3.68 2.53 -10.36
C SER A 88 3.39 1.27 -11.15
N HIS A 89 3.43 1.33 -12.48
CA HIS A 89 3.56 0.10 -13.26
C HIS A 89 4.91 -0.54 -12.97
N GLY A 90 4.95 -1.86 -13.01
CA GLY A 90 6.11 -2.64 -12.60
C GLY A 90 6.43 -3.75 -13.56
N GLU A 91 7.69 -4.12 -13.54
CA GLU A 91 8.24 -5.33 -14.13
C GLU A 91 9.27 -5.94 -13.17
N PRO A 92 9.75 -7.16 -13.41
CA PRO A 92 10.61 -7.86 -12.44
C PRO A 92 11.91 -7.13 -12.05
N TYR A 93 12.43 -6.25 -12.91
CA TYR A 93 13.71 -5.55 -12.73
C TYR A 93 13.59 -4.02 -12.69
N GLY A 94 12.38 -3.47 -12.64
CA GLY A 94 12.16 -2.03 -12.71
C GLY A 94 10.73 -1.60 -12.48
N ILE A 95 10.54 -0.29 -12.36
CA ILE A 95 9.22 0.33 -12.42
C ILE A 95 9.19 1.37 -13.53
N ILE A 96 8.00 1.67 -14.05
CA ILE A 96 7.85 2.56 -15.19
C ILE A 96 7.58 3.97 -14.68
N ILE A 97 8.49 4.89 -15.02
CA ILE A 97 8.40 6.32 -14.71
C ILE A 97 8.52 7.08 -16.03
N ASN A 98 7.49 7.87 -16.36
CA ASN A 98 7.43 8.64 -17.61
C ASN A 98 7.68 7.79 -18.87
N GLY A 99 7.16 6.56 -18.90
CA GLY A 99 7.30 5.63 -20.02
C GLY A 99 8.66 4.92 -20.11
N LYS A 100 9.59 5.18 -19.19
CA LYS A 100 10.89 4.50 -19.10
C LYS A 100 10.91 3.55 -17.92
N VAL A 101 11.50 2.37 -18.11
CA VAL A 101 11.88 1.49 -17.00
C VAL A 101 13.04 2.11 -16.24
N GLU A 102 12.79 2.43 -14.97
CA GLU A 102 13.82 2.87 -14.02
C GLU A 102 14.23 1.72 -13.09
N LYS A 103 15.55 1.61 -12.87
CA LYS A 103 16.16 0.58 -12.02
C LYS A 103 16.08 0.95 -10.54
N ALA A 104 16.29 -0.04 -9.67
CA ALA A 104 16.21 0.13 -8.22
C ALA A 104 17.03 1.32 -7.66
N TRP A 105 18.23 1.58 -8.19
CA TRP A 105 19.06 2.71 -7.74
C TRP A 105 18.51 4.08 -8.16
N GLU A 106 17.91 4.20 -9.35
CA GLU A 106 17.28 5.45 -9.81
C GLU A 106 16.05 5.77 -8.93
N VAL A 107 15.28 4.75 -8.58
CA VAL A 107 14.10 4.85 -7.72
C VAL A 107 14.50 5.11 -6.27
N ALA A 108 15.56 4.48 -5.77
CA ALA A 108 16.07 4.74 -4.43
C ALA A 108 16.47 6.20 -4.21
N ILE A 109 17.04 6.86 -5.23
CA ILE A 109 17.33 8.30 -5.19
C ILE A 109 16.04 9.11 -5.03
N LYS A 110 14.97 8.74 -5.74
CA LYS A 110 13.67 9.42 -5.66
C LYS A 110 13.02 9.21 -4.28
N ILE A 111 13.06 8.00 -3.75
CA ILE A 111 12.54 7.67 -2.41
C ILE A 111 13.30 8.46 -1.33
N ARG A 112 14.63 8.51 -1.38
CA ARG A 112 15.45 9.28 -0.42
C ARG A 112 15.20 10.79 -0.45
N ARG A 113 14.67 11.32 -1.55
CA ARG A 113 14.32 12.75 -1.68
C ARG A 113 12.93 13.07 -1.15
N SER A 114 12.08 12.08 -0.95
CA SER A 114 10.77 12.26 -0.31
C SER A 114 10.96 12.55 1.17
N LYS A 115 10.20 13.52 1.69
CA LYS A 115 10.25 13.93 3.11
C LYS A 115 9.61 12.88 4.02
N GLU A 116 8.85 11.97 3.44
CA GLU A 116 8.07 10.94 4.11
C GLU A 116 8.86 9.65 4.29
N PHE A 117 9.94 9.48 3.53
CA PHE A 117 10.86 8.38 3.74
C PHE A 117 11.78 8.69 4.91
N ILE A 118 11.67 7.90 5.97
CA ILE A 118 12.46 8.07 7.20
C ILE A 118 13.50 6.95 7.38
N GLY A 119 13.46 5.91 6.55
CA GLY A 119 14.36 4.76 6.61
C GLY A 119 14.19 3.92 7.88
N GLY A 120 15.22 3.14 8.21
CA GLY A 120 15.25 2.30 9.41
C GLY A 120 14.18 1.20 9.38
N HIS A 121 13.16 1.32 10.23
CA HIS A 121 12.09 0.32 10.37
C HIS A 121 10.94 0.51 9.38
N GLN A 122 10.93 1.60 8.62
CA GLN A 122 9.86 1.87 7.66
C GLN A 122 9.93 0.89 6.48
N ILE A 123 8.84 0.18 6.23
CA ILE A 123 8.70 -0.83 5.18
C ILE A 123 8.30 -0.15 3.88
N ILE A 124 8.97 -0.45 2.77
CA ILE A 124 8.54 0.01 1.44
C ILE A 124 7.48 -0.97 0.91
N LYS A 125 6.30 -0.49 0.52
CA LYS A 125 5.24 -1.32 -0.07
C LYS A 125 5.00 -0.93 -1.52
N LEU A 126 5.25 -1.86 -2.44
CA LEU A 126 5.22 -1.62 -3.89
C LEU A 126 3.92 -2.05 -4.53
N TYR A 127 2.95 -1.15 -4.70
CA TYR A 127 1.78 -1.41 -5.56
C TYR A 127 2.20 -1.32 -7.05
N SER A 128 3.00 -2.30 -7.47
CA SER A 128 3.70 -2.33 -8.74
C SER A 128 3.95 -3.77 -9.19
N CYS A 129 3.30 -4.16 -10.30
CA CYS A 129 3.23 -5.53 -10.79
C CYS A 129 4.60 -6.22 -10.86
N GLU A 130 4.67 -7.47 -10.41
CA GLU A 130 5.81 -8.39 -10.58
C GLU A 130 7.17 -7.90 -10.03
N THR A 131 7.22 -6.77 -9.33
CA THR A 131 8.48 -6.24 -8.78
C THR A 131 9.12 -7.14 -7.72
N GLY A 132 8.34 -8.08 -7.15
CA GLY A 132 8.79 -9.12 -6.24
C GLY A 132 8.87 -10.51 -6.88
N LYS A 133 8.93 -10.61 -8.22
CA LYS A 133 8.96 -11.91 -8.93
C LYS A 133 10.28 -12.64 -8.79
N GLU A 134 11.40 -11.91 -8.87
CA GLU A 134 12.75 -12.47 -8.89
C GLU A 134 13.45 -12.22 -7.55
N SER A 135 14.15 -13.23 -7.02
CA SER A 135 14.84 -13.14 -5.73
C SER A 135 16.00 -12.14 -5.70
N ASP A 136 16.58 -11.83 -6.87
CA ASP A 136 17.61 -10.81 -7.08
C ASP A 136 17.09 -9.62 -7.92
N GLY A 137 15.76 -9.53 -8.06
CA GLY A 137 15.07 -8.54 -8.88
C GLY A 137 14.98 -7.15 -8.25
N PHE A 138 14.04 -6.36 -8.76
CA PHE A 138 13.85 -4.98 -8.36
C PHE A 138 13.69 -4.81 -6.85
N ALA A 139 12.80 -5.58 -6.23
CA ALA A 139 12.51 -5.44 -4.80
C ALA A 139 13.72 -5.75 -3.92
N GLN A 140 14.48 -6.81 -4.22
CA GLN A 140 15.68 -7.15 -3.46
C GLN A 140 16.76 -6.07 -3.60
N GLN A 141 17.03 -5.62 -4.83
CA GLN A 141 18.01 -4.56 -5.06
C GLN A 141 17.59 -3.25 -4.36
N LEU A 142 16.29 -2.93 -4.37
CA LEU A 142 15.79 -1.74 -3.70
C LEU A 142 15.95 -1.85 -2.18
N ALA A 143 15.66 -3.02 -1.59
CA ALA A 143 15.87 -3.29 -0.17
C ALA A 143 17.34 -3.10 0.20
N ASP A 144 18.25 -3.72 -0.56
CA ASP A 144 19.70 -3.63 -0.34
C ASP A 144 20.21 -2.18 -0.40
N ILE A 145 19.74 -1.40 -1.39
CA ILE A 145 20.16 -0.02 -1.58
C ILE A 145 19.63 0.87 -0.47
N LEU A 146 18.36 0.74 -0.09
CA LEU A 146 17.72 1.61 0.91
C LEU A 146 18.01 1.19 2.34
N GLY A 147 18.45 -0.06 2.57
CA GLY A 147 18.70 -0.60 3.90
C GLY A 147 17.43 -0.82 4.71
N VAL A 148 16.29 -1.06 4.04
CA VAL A 148 14.98 -1.29 4.66
C VAL A 148 14.29 -2.48 4.01
N MET A 149 13.28 -3.05 4.67
CA MET A 149 12.47 -4.12 4.10
C MET A 149 11.60 -3.59 2.96
N VAL A 150 11.49 -4.35 1.88
CA VAL A 150 10.59 -4.09 0.76
C VAL A 150 9.56 -5.21 0.68
N MET A 151 8.28 -4.86 0.64
CA MET A 151 7.16 -5.76 0.37
C MET A 151 6.71 -5.54 -1.08
N ALA A 152 6.80 -6.58 -1.90
CA ALA A 152 6.55 -6.50 -3.34
C ALA A 152 5.73 -7.70 -3.87
N PRO A 153 4.88 -7.53 -4.89
CA PRO A 153 4.01 -8.58 -5.40
C PRO A 153 4.79 -9.53 -6.32
N TYR A 154 4.58 -10.83 -6.16
CA TYR A 154 5.12 -11.86 -7.05
C TYR A 154 4.50 -11.80 -8.46
N LYS A 155 3.22 -11.43 -8.54
CA LYS A 155 2.41 -11.38 -9.77
C LYS A 155 1.87 -9.96 -10.00
N LYS A 156 0.92 -9.82 -10.92
CA LYS A 156 0.25 -8.53 -11.19
C LYS A 156 -0.61 -8.10 -10.02
N VAL A 157 -0.68 -6.78 -9.82
CA VAL A 157 -1.57 -6.14 -8.85
C VAL A 157 -2.78 -5.61 -9.60
N TYR A 158 -3.96 -5.97 -9.11
CA TYR A 158 -5.24 -5.51 -9.65
C TYR A 158 -6.03 -4.78 -8.56
N VAL A 159 -6.72 -3.72 -8.96
CA VAL A 159 -7.72 -3.05 -8.13
C VAL A 159 -9.09 -3.57 -8.54
N LEU A 160 -9.78 -4.27 -7.62
CA LEU A 160 -11.15 -4.75 -7.84
C LEU A 160 -12.04 -4.26 -6.70
N GLY A 161 -12.99 -3.38 -7.02
CA GLY A 161 -13.77 -2.67 -6.01
C GLY A 161 -12.86 -1.77 -5.17
N ASN A 162 -12.84 -1.98 -3.85
CA ASN A 162 -12.03 -1.21 -2.90
C ASN A 162 -10.87 -2.02 -2.29
N LYS A 163 -10.35 -3.01 -3.03
CA LYS A 163 -9.29 -3.91 -2.55
C LYS A 163 -8.25 -4.20 -3.64
N PHE A 164 -7.02 -4.43 -3.18
CA PHE A 164 -5.94 -4.94 -4.02
C PHE A 164 -5.94 -6.47 -4.05
N PHE A 165 -5.69 -7.02 -5.23
CA PHE A 165 -5.53 -8.44 -5.46
C PHE A 165 -4.21 -8.69 -6.19
N VAL A 166 -3.48 -9.73 -5.80
CA VAL A 166 -2.26 -10.16 -6.48
C VAL A 166 -2.54 -11.48 -7.18
N GLY A 167 -2.21 -11.57 -8.46
CA GLY A 167 -2.45 -12.78 -9.25
C GLY A 167 -2.31 -12.59 -10.75
N TYR A 168 -2.67 -13.63 -11.49
CA TYR A 168 -2.87 -13.58 -12.93
C TYR A 168 -4.31 -13.92 -13.26
N MET A 169 -4.97 -13.04 -14.00
CA MET A 169 -6.24 -13.33 -14.64
C MET A 169 -5.97 -13.84 -16.06
N TYR A 170 -6.49 -15.02 -16.39
CA TYR A 170 -6.31 -15.63 -17.72
C TYR A 170 -7.62 -16.23 -18.23
N LYS A 171 -7.77 -16.31 -19.55
CA LYS A 171 -8.90 -16.99 -20.17
C LYS A 171 -8.58 -18.48 -20.27
N ASN A 172 -9.35 -19.31 -19.58
CA ASN A 172 -9.22 -20.75 -19.70
C ASN A 172 -9.68 -21.17 -21.11
N MET A 173 -8.77 -21.74 -21.89
CA MET A 173 -9.01 -22.10 -23.28
C MET A 173 -10.03 -23.24 -23.44
N THR A 174 -10.17 -24.10 -22.43
CA THR A 174 -11.11 -25.22 -22.42
C THR A 174 -12.53 -24.75 -22.11
N THR A 175 -12.70 -23.90 -21.10
CA THR A 175 -14.03 -23.46 -20.66
C THR A 175 -14.47 -22.14 -21.28
N GLY A 176 -13.56 -21.38 -21.90
CA GLY A 176 -13.80 -20.01 -22.39
C GLY A 176 -13.96 -18.95 -21.29
N LEU A 177 -14.11 -19.36 -20.02
CA LEU A 177 -14.24 -18.51 -18.86
C LEU A 177 -12.90 -17.93 -18.37
N TYR A 178 -12.95 -16.78 -17.70
CA TYR A 178 -11.80 -16.24 -16.98
C TYR A 178 -11.57 -17.02 -15.68
N ALA A 179 -10.31 -17.35 -15.43
CA ALA A 179 -9.83 -17.97 -14.20
C ALA A 179 -8.80 -17.07 -13.51
N TRP A 180 -8.64 -17.29 -12.22
CA TRP A 180 -7.73 -16.54 -11.36
C TRP A 180 -6.66 -17.45 -10.77
N ASP A 181 -5.41 -17.10 -11.00
CA ASP A 181 -4.25 -17.71 -10.36
C ASP A 181 -3.70 -16.73 -9.31
N SER A 182 -3.96 -17.02 -8.03
CA SER A 182 -3.58 -16.14 -6.93
C SER A 182 -2.06 -15.99 -6.80
N GLY A 183 -1.62 -14.80 -6.39
CA GLY A 183 -0.26 -14.52 -5.99
C GLY A 183 -0.22 -13.88 -4.61
N GLU A 184 1.00 -13.66 -4.13
CA GLU A 184 1.25 -13.14 -2.81
C GLU A 184 2.21 -11.94 -2.86
N TRP A 185 2.28 -11.22 -1.75
CA TRP A 185 3.33 -10.26 -1.50
C TRP A 185 4.50 -10.99 -0.84
N HIS A 186 5.70 -10.80 -1.37
CA HIS A 186 6.93 -11.28 -0.77
C HIS A 186 7.64 -10.17 -0.02
N GLU A 187 8.36 -10.57 1.03
CA GLU A 187 9.19 -9.71 1.84
C GLU A 187 10.66 -9.87 1.42
N PHE A 188 11.32 -8.74 1.19
CA PHE A 188 12.72 -8.66 0.80
C PHE A 188 13.47 -7.88 1.87
N TYR A 189 14.41 -8.55 2.53
CA TYR A 189 15.22 -7.98 3.59
C TYR A 189 16.57 -7.54 3.03
N PRO A 190 17.13 -6.42 3.52
CA PRO A 190 18.38 -5.90 2.98
C PRO A 190 19.57 -6.81 3.29
N ASN A 191 20.29 -7.24 2.25
CA ASN A 191 21.54 -7.99 2.32
C ASN A 191 22.73 -7.02 2.48
N VAL A 192 22.78 -6.31 3.61
CA VAL A 192 23.86 -5.36 3.87
C VAL A 192 25.15 -6.13 4.16
N LYS A 193 26.01 -6.30 3.16
CA LYS A 193 27.42 -6.63 3.39
C LYS A 193 28.08 -5.43 4.05
N VAL A 194 28.18 -5.45 5.38
CA VAL A 194 28.92 -4.44 6.13
C VAL A 194 30.40 -4.54 5.76
N PHE A 195 30.84 -3.74 4.80
CA PHE A 195 32.26 -3.51 4.60
C PHE A 195 32.77 -2.64 5.76
N ARG A 196 33.18 -3.29 6.85
CA ARG A 196 34.00 -2.63 7.86
C ARG A 196 35.28 -2.17 7.17
N HIS A 197 35.42 -0.85 6.99
CA HIS A 197 36.71 -0.26 6.71
C HIS A 197 37.60 -0.63 7.91
N LYS A 198 38.59 -1.51 7.72
CA LYS A 198 39.68 -1.65 8.69
C LYS A 198 40.40 -0.29 8.68
N SER A 199 40.16 0.51 9.71
CA SER A 199 41.05 1.61 10.08
C SER A 199 42.43 1.00 10.28
N ARG A 200 43.38 1.39 9.43
CA ARG A 200 44.81 1.18 9.65
C ARG A 200 45.31 2.20 10.65
#